data_AF-A0A7J6QCQ0-F1
#
_entry.id   AF-A0A7J6QCQ0-F1
#
_cell.length_a   1.000
_cell.length_b   1.000
_cell.length_c   1.000
_cell.angle_alpha   90.00
_cell.angle_beta   90.00
_cell.angle_gamma   90.00
#
_symmetry.space_group_name_H-M   'P 1'
#
loop_
_entity.id
_entity.type
_entity.pdbx_description
1 polymer ?
#
loop_
_entity_poly.entity_id
_entity_poly.type
_entity_poly.pdbx_seq_one_letter_code
_entity_poly.pdbx_strand_id
1 'polypeptide(L)'
;RLHIWNTTDGKLYPEDAAERWAWSEAVPQHHVDWSKELSCGRWTLFIKGDVVSDEGYSVGTANAVKFSDVVERLLILGLSDDTSEHKSPAVWERKPGARYDGVQLSQEGTRELVLKLVFFMRDSRGSMVEVPPEIEKVVTGRRRITMPTLIRSLWGYIRRENLVIESDAGDVKFKPDALLTAHLFPEDLMTTGPAPVRTVEELYDAASRMCKSPGPVVIKHRLNFDQFDPTASEMVYT
;
A
#
# COMPACT_ATOMS: atom_id res chain seq x y z
N ARG A 1 5.19 1.57 8.20
CA ARG A 1 5.17 3.04 8.06
C ARG A 1 6.21 3.40 7.00
N LEU A 2 5.94 4.45 6.21
CA LEU A 2 6.84 4.93 5.15
C LEU A 2 7.21 6.39 5.42
N HIS A 3 8.50 6.69 5.30
CA HIS A 3 9.12 8.00 5.47
C HIS A 3 9.65 8.46 4.12
N ILE A 4 9.21 9.65 3.68
CA ILE A 4 9.61 10.23 2.39
C ILE A 4 10.06 11.66 2.61
N TRP A 5 11.28 11.99 2.22
CA TRP A 5 11.86 13.33 2.35
C TRP A 5 12.85 13.65 1.23
N ASN A 6 13.11 14.94 0.98
CA ASN A 6 14.04 15.39 -0.06
C ASN A 6 15.10 16.35 0.47
N THR A 7 16.25 16.41 -0.21
CA THR A 7 17.31 17.40 0.04
C THR A 7 17.75 18.06 -1.27
N THR A 8 18.25 19.30 -1.20
CA THR A 8 18.88 20.03 -2.32
C THR A 8 20.41 20.04 -2.13
N ASP A 9 21.16 19.97 -3.24
CA ASP A 9 22.63 19.99 -3.34
C ASP A 9 23.39 18.87 -2.62
N GLY A 10 22.74 17.72 -2.41
CA GLY A 10 23.41 16.53 -1.86
C GLY A 10 23.91 16.70 -0.42
N LYS A 11 23.54 17.79 0.27
CA LYS A 11 23.77 17.96 1.70
C LYS A 11 22.97 16.88 2.43
N LEU A 12 23.67 15.85 2.91
CA LEU A 12 23.14 14.80 3.75
C LEU A 12 22.83 15.39 5.12
N TYR A 13 21.64 15.98 5.26
CA TYR A 13 21.02 16.43 6.51
C TYR A 13 21.84 17.44 7.38
N PRO A 14 21.17 18.10 8.35
CA PRO A 14 21.82 18.48 9.60
C PRO A 14 22.26 17.20 10.34
N GLU A 15 23.38 17.24 11.05
CA GLU A 15 24.01 16.09 11.73
C GLU A 15 23.02 15.20 12.55
N ASP A 16 21.91 15.77 13.03
CA ASP A 16 20.85 15.09 13.80
C ASP A 16 20.02 14.02 13.05
N ALA A 17 19.82 14.14 11.73
CA ALA A 17 18.93 13.22 11.00
C ALA A 17 19.66 12.01 10.40
N ALA A 18 20.97 12.13 10.16
CA ALA A 18 21.83 11.01 9.79
C ALA A 18 22.01 10.04 10.98
N GLU A 19 22.09 10.57 12.21
CA GLU A 19 22.11 9.77 13.44
C GLU A 19 20.73 9.16 13.77
N ARG A 20 19.63 9.92 13.61
CA ARG A 20 18.26 9.41 13.85
C ARG A 20 17.83 8.26 12.94
N TRP A 21 18.35 8.20 11.72
CA TRP A 21 17.92 7.24 10.72
C TRP A 21 19.06 6.40 10.14
N ALA A 22 20.15 6.21 10.90
CA ALA A 22 21.32 5.44 10.52
C ALA A 22 20.94 4.21 9.67
N TRP A 23 21.37 4.25 8.40
CA TRP A 23 21.16 3.16 7.45
C TRP A 23 21.96 1.96 7.92
N SER A 24 21.32 0.80 8.03
CA SER A 24 22.02 -0.40 8.50
C SER A 24 22.87 -1.04 7.39
N GLU A 25 22.56 -0.77 6.12
CA GLU A 25 23.21 -1.35 4.94
C GLU A 25 23.28 -0.37 3.76
N ALA A 26 24.11 -0.67 2.75
CA ALA A 26 24.33 0.16 1.57
C ALA A 26 23.02 0.46 0.82
N VAL A 27 22.66 1.74 0.72
CA VAL A 27 21.45 2.20 0.03
C VAL A 27 21.68 2.15 -1.48
N PRO A 28 20.83 1.47 -2.28
CA PRO A 28 20.92 1.57 -3.73
C PRO A 28 20.68 3.00 -4.16
N GLN A 29 21.72 3.64 -4.71
CA GLN A 29 21.57 4.90 -5.40
C GLN A 29 21.02 4.62 -6.79
N HIS A 30 19.79 5.08 -7.03
CA HIS A 30 19.23 5.10 -8.37
C HIS A 30 19.37 6.50 -8.92
N HIS A 31 20.30 6.65 -9.86
CA HIS A 31 20.41 7.87 -10.62
C HIS A 31 19.41 7.81 -11.77
N VAL A 32 18.57 8.83 -11.83
CA VAL A 32 17.56 8.96 -12.86
C VAL A 32 17.87 10.24 -13.62
N ASP A 33 18.27 10.09 -14.88
CA ASP A 33 18.58 11.21 -15.76
C ASP A 33 17.37 11.53 -16.65
N TRP A 34 16.73 12.66 -16.35
CA TRP A 34 15.65 13.23 -17.15
C TRP A 34 16.06 14.58 -17.75
N SER A 35 17.36 14.83 -17.89
CA SER A 35 17.86 16.13 -18.34
C SER A 35 18.10 16.16 -19.85
N LYS A 36 17.41 17.10 -20.51
CA LYS A 36 18.09 17.96 -21.48
C LYS A 36 18.03 19.43 -21.11
N GLU A 37 17.16 19.86 -20.19
CA GLU A 37 16.94 21.29 -19.98
C GLU A 37 16.77 21.67 -18.50
N LEU A 38 17.55 22.68 -18.10
CA LEU A 38 17.47 23.53 -16.90
C LEU A 38 18.10 23.00 -15.60
N SER A 39 19.36 23.39 -15.36
CA SER A 39 20.11 23.14 -14.11
C SER A 39 19.78 24.17 -13.02
N CYS A 40 18.66 24.01 -12.32
CA CYS A 40 18.33 24.81 -11.12
C CYS A 40 18.97 24.27 -9.82
N GLY A 41 19.72 23.16 -9.89
CA GLY A 41 20.33 22.45 -8.75
C GLY A 41 20.01 20.95 -8.76
N ARG A 42 20.60 20.19 -7.83
CA ARG A 42 20.37 18.74 -7.68
C ARG A 42 19.46 18.49 -6.49
N TRP A 43 18.40 17.70 -6.66
CA TRP A 43 17.62 17.19 -5.54
C TRP A 43 17.90 15.70 -5.32
N THR A 44 17.75 15.25 -4.08
CA THR A 44 17.81 13.84 -3.68
C THR A 44 16.59 13.49 -2.85
N LEU A 45 15.75 12.58 -3.33
CA LEU A 45 14.62 12.01 -2.61
C LEU A 45 15.07 10.72 -1.91
N PHE A 46 14.67 10.58 -0.67
CA PHE A 46 14.89 9.38 0.12
C PHE A 46 13.55 8.81 0.54
N ILE A 47 13.44 7.48 0.46
CA ILE A 47 12.26 6.72 0.84
C ILE A 47 12.73 5.61 1.78
N LYS A 48 12.29 5.63 3.04
CA LYS A 48 12.64 4.61 4.05
C LYS A 48 11.39 3.96 4.60
N GLY A 49 11.44 2.65 4.83
CA GLY A 49 10.37 1.91 5.49
C GLY A 49 10.78 1.46 6.88
N ASP A 50 9.88 1.58 7.84
CA ASP A 50 10.00 1.03 9.20
C ASP A 50 8.73 0.27 9.59
N VAL A 51 8.88 -0.69 10.50
CA VAL A 51 7.76 -1.42 11.09
C VAL A 51 7.49 -0.89 12.49
N VAL A 52 6.26 -0.47 12.70
CA VAL A 52 5.75 -0.07 14.01
C VAL A 52 5.08 -1.30 14.60
N SER A 53 5.57 -1.80 15.74
CA SER A 53 4.83 -2.80 16.51
C SER A 53 3.89 -2.08 17.46
N ASP A 54 2.61 -2.45 17.46
CA ASP A 54 1.60 -1.87 18.37
C ASP A 54 1.88 -2.23 19.84
N GLU A 55 2.79 -3.19 20.09
CA GLU A 55 3.04 -3.77 21.42
C GLU A 55 4.33 -3.26 22.09
N GLY A 56 5.01 -2.25 21.55
CA GLY A 56 6.20 -1.68 22.19
C GLY A 56 7.42 -2.63 22.23
N TYR A 57 7.36 -3.76 21.53
CA TYR A 57 8.52 -4.64 21.36
C TYR A 57 9.51 -4.01 20.40
N SER A 58 10.70 -3.67 20.90
CA SER A 58 11.86 -3.35 20.07
C SER A 58 12.37 -4.64 19.43
N VAL A 59 12.01 -4.88 18.17
CA VAL A 59 12.66 -5.94 17.38
C VAL A 59 14.13 -5.55 17.23
N GLY A 60 15.06 -6.38 17.71
CA GLY A 60 16.50 -6.14 17.55
C GLY A 60 16.84 -5.85 16.08
N THR A 61 17.74 -4.89 15.84
CA THR A 61 18.02 -4.31 14.51
C THR A 61 18.37 -5.33 13.43
N ALA A 62 18.95 -6.48 13.80
CA ALA A 62 19.31 -7.57 12.87
C ALA A 62 18.09 -8.30 12.26
N ASN A 63 16.96 -8.36 12.99
CA ASN A 63 15.72 -9.02 12.54
C ASN A 63 14.59 -8.03 12.20
N ALA A 64 14.90 -6.74 12.12
CA ALA A 64 13.93 -5.74 11.70
C ALA A 64 13.47 -6.02 10.27
N VAL A 65 12.17 -5.97 10.05
CA VAL A 65 11.56 -6.02 8.71
C VAL A 65 12.03 -4.79 7.95
N LYS A 66 12.57 -5.02 6.75
CA LYS A 66 13.15 -3.99 5.89
C LYS A 66 12.15 -3.51 4.84
N PHE A 67 12.35 -2.32 4.27
CA PHE A 67 11.53 -1.81 3.18
C PHE A 67 11.40 -2.83 2.04
N SER A 68 12.51 -3.42 1.60
CA SER A 68 12.52 -4.42 0.53
C SER A 68 11.90 -5.77 0.90
N ASP A 69 11.67 -6.03 2.19
CA ASP A 69 10.94 -7.24 2.61
C ASP A 69 9.44 -7.10 2.30
N VAL A 70 8.96 -5.85 2.19
CA VAL A 70 7.56 -5.47 2.01
C VAL A 70 7.27 -4.89 0.62
N VAL A 71 8.23 -4.20 0.00
CA VAL A 71 8.10 -3.58 -1.33
C VAL A 71 8.99 -4.32 -2.32
N GLU A 72 8.38 -4.82 -3.39
CA GLU A 72 9.07 -5.56 -4.45
C GLU A 72 9.57 -4.62 -5.56
N ARG A 73 8.74 -3.64 -5.94
CA ARG A 73 9.03 -2.67 -6.99
C ARG A 73 8.47 -1.32 -6.63
N LEU A 74 9.15 -0.26 -7.04
CA LEU A 74 8.70 1.13 -6.93
C LEU A 74 8.80 1.77 -8.31
N LEU A 75 7.67 2.21 -8.85
CA LEU A 75 7.59 3.03 -10.07
C LEU A 75 7.46 4.50 -9.67
N ILE A 76 8.34 5.34 -10.19
CA ILE A 76 8.39 6.78 -9.94
C ILE A 76 8.05 7.49 -11.25
N LEU A 77 6.99 8.29 -11.22
CA LEU A 77 6.55 9.08 -12.36
C LEU A 77 6.72 10.56 -12.03
N GLY A 78 7.56 11.26 -12.79
CA GLY A 78 7.71 12.70 -12.72
C GLY A 78 6.65 13.41 -13.57
N LEU A 79 5.83 14.23 -12.94
CA LEU A 79 4.93 15.18 -13.58
C LEU A 79 5.55 16.57 -13.38
N SER A 80 6.05 17.15 -14.46
CA SER A 80 6.50 18.54 -14.48
C SER A 80 5.26 19.42 -14.67
N ASP A 81 5.00 20.34 -13.74
CA ASP A 81 3.85 21.25 -13.84
C ASP A 81 4.05 22.28 -14.99
N ASP A 82 5.30 22.53 -15.42
CA ASP A 82 5.63 23.64 -16.33
C ASP A 82 5.64 23.30 -17.83
N THR A 83 5.75 22.03 -18.22
CA THR A 83 5.97 21.67 -19.64
C THR A 83 4.97 20.66 -20.20
N SER A 84 4.08 20.08 -19.39
CA SER A 84 3.24 18.93 -19.78
C SER A 84 4.03 17.73 -20.36
N GLU A 85 5.36 17.76 -20.28
CA GLU A 85 6.22 16.66 -20.72
C GLU A 85 6.31 15.62 -19.60
N HIS A 86 5.86 14.41 -19.92
CA HIS A 86 6.09 13.26 -19.06
C HIS A 86 7.58 12.95 -19.04
N LYS A 87 8.23 13.14 -17.88
CA LYS A 87 9.58 12.62 -17.66
C LYS A 87 9.53 11.08 -17.71
N SER A 88 10.54 10.44 -18.31
CA SER A 88 10.58 8.98 -18.44
C SER A 88 10.32 8.30 -17.09
N PRO A 89 9.52 7.23 -16.99
CA PRO A 89 9.32 6.56 -15.71
C PRO A 89 10.65 6.01 -15.17
N ALA A 90 10.91 6.18 -13.87
CA ALA A 90 11.99 5.48 -13.19
C ALA A 90 11.43 4.28 -12.44
N VAL A 91 12.16 3.17 -12.47
CA VAL A 91 11.74 1.93 -11.80
C VAL A 91 12.87 1.46 -10.91
N TRP A 92 12.55 1.32 -9.63
CA TRP A 92 13.37 0.57 -8.69
C TRP A 92 12.80 -0.84 -8.57
N GLU A 93 13.67 -1.84 -8.71
CA GLU A 93 13.34 -3.25 -8.48
C GLU A 93 14.27 -3.84 -7.42
N ARG A 94 13.69 -4.64 -6.55
CA ARG A 94 14.46 -5.42 -5.59
C ARG A 94 15.31 -6.46 -6.33
N LYS A 95 16.62 -6.46 -6.06
CA LYS A 95 17.51 -7.56 -6.47
C LYS A 95 17.28 -8.82 -5.61
N PRO A 96 17.27 -10.02 -6.19
CA PRO A 96 17.13 -11.26 -5.42
C PRO A 96 18.15 -11.36 -4.28
N GLY A 97 17.70 -11.78 -3.09
CA GLY A 97 18.55 -11.92 -1.91
C GLY A 97 18.94 -10.61 -1.20
N ALA A 98 18.72 -9.45 -1.82
CA ALA A 98 19.06 -8.17 -1.21
C ALA A 98 17.99 -7.72 -0.19
N ARG A 99 18.47 -7.05 0.87
CA ARG A 99 17.66 -6.39 1.89
C ARG A 99 18.06 -4.92 1.95
N TYR A 100 17.10 -4.01 1.84
CA TYR A 100 17.32 -2.58 1.83
C TYR A 100 16.37 -1.90 2.80
N ASP A 101 16.89 -0.98 3.61
CA ASP A 101 16.11 -0.10 4.48
C ASP A 101 15.23 0.89 3.68
N GLY A 102 15.60 1.16 2.42
CA GLY A 102 14.95 2.17 1.59
C GLY A 102 15.63 2.36 0.23
N VAL A 103 15.25 3.44 -0.45
CA VAL A 103 15.75 3.84 -1.76
C VAL A 103 16.14 5.31 -1.74
N GLN A 104 17.27 5.62 -2.37
CA GLN A 104 17.71 6.99 -2.63
C GLN A 104 17.64 7.27 -4.14
N LEU A 105 17.02 8.39 -4.50
CA LEU A 105 16.85 8.85 -5.87
C LEU A 105 17.47 10.24 -5.99
N SER A 106 18.41 10.43 -6.92
CA SER A 106 18.99 11.74 -7.19
C SER A 106 18.73 12.18 -8.62
N GLN A 107 18.31 13.43 -8.79
CA GLN A 107 18.09 14.07 -10.08
C GLN A 107 18.59 15.52 -10.08
N GLU A 108 19.07 15.95 -11.25
CA GLU A 108 19.30 17.35 -11.59
C GLU A 108 18.08 17.94 -12.33
N GLY A 109 17.73 19.19 -12.00
CA GLY A 109 16.98 20.05 -12.92
C GLY A 109 15.45 19.98 -12.90
N THR A 110 14.84 20.61 -11.89
CA THR A 110 13.56 21.35 -11.97
C THR A 110 13.33 22.08 -10.64
N ARG A 111 12.84 23.33 -10.66
CA ARG A 111 12.53 24.10 -9.44
C ARG A 111 11.36 23.49 -8.65
N GLU A 112 10.44 22.85 -9.36
CA GLU A 112 9.33 22.12 -8.78
C GLU A 112 9.09 20.82 -9.54
N LEU A 113 8.72 19.75 -8.83
CA LEU A 113 8.36 18.48 -9.46
C LEU A 113 7.31 17.75 -8.62
N VAL A 114 6.22 17.32 -9.27
CA VAL A 114 5.25 16.42 -8.64
C VAL A 114 5.61 14.99 -9.00
N LEU A 115 5.91 14.17 -8.01
CA LEU A 115 6.17 12.75 -8.15
C LEU A 115 4.93 11.94 -7.82
N LYS A 116 4.58 10.99 -8.68
CA LYS A 116 3.66 9.91 -8.35
C LYS A 116 4.47 8.65 -8.10
N LEU A 117 4.53 8.25 -6.83
CA LEU A 117 5.24 7.07 -6.33
C LEU A 117 4.26 5.90 -6.24
N VAL A 118 4.53 4.84 -6.99
CA VAL A 118 3.67 3.65 -7.11
C VAL A 118 4.43 2.45 -6.54
N PHE A 119 4.06 2.05 -5.33
CA PHE A 119 4.67 0.96 -4.59
C PHE A 119 3.93 -0.35 -4.89
N PHE A 120 4.64 -1.29 -5.49
CA PHE A 120 4.21 -2.66 -5.65
C PHE A 120 4.68 -3.45 -4.44
N MET A 121 3.72 -3.76 -3.57
CA MET A 121 3.96 -4.51 -2.35
C MET A 121 4.30 -5.95 -2.73
N ARG A 122 5.29 -6.53 -2.04
CA ARG A 122 5.60 -7.95 -2.14
C ARG A 122 4.40 -8.72 -1.61
N ASP A 123 3.69 -9.37 -2.52
CA ASP A 123 2.57 -10.20 -2.14
C ASP A 123 3.11 -11.45 -1.45
N SER A 124 3.14 -11.45 -0.11
CA SER A 124 3.21 -12.71 0.61
C SER A 124 1.88 -13.41 0.33
N ARG A 125 1.91 -14.40 -0.58
CA ARG A 125 0.75 -15.14 -1.09
C ARG A 125 -0.34 -15.25 -0.02
N GLY A 126 -1.44 -14.52 -0.22
CA GLY A 126 -2.64 -14.61 0.61
C GLY A 126 -2.66 -13.74 1.88
N SER A 127 -1.74 -12.77 2.04
CA SER A 127 -1.74 -11.92 3.23
C SER A 127 -2.86 -10.89 3.24
N MET A 128 -3.15 -10.23 2.11
CA MET A 128 -4.22 -9.23 2.02
C MET A 128 -4.98 -9.31 0.70
N VAL A 129 -6.25 -8.95 0.77
CA VAL A 129 -7.16 -8.79 -0.35
C VAL A 129 -7.79 -7.41 -0.33
N GLU A 130 -8.20 -6.94 -1.50
CA GLU A 130 -8.97 -5.72 -1.67
C GLU A 130 -10.45 -6.04 -1.84
N VAL A 131 -11.27 -5.50 -0.93
CA VAL A 131 -12.72 -5.71 -0.92
C VAL A 131 -13.45 -4.65 -1.75
N PRO A 132 -14.63 -4.96 -2.31
CA PRO A 132 -15.46 -3.95 -2.98
C PRO A 132 -15.86 -2.78 -2.07
N PRO A 133 -16.04 -1.55 -2.59
CA PRO A 133 -16.35 -0.37 -1.79
C PRO A 133 -17.60 -0.51 -0.90
N GLU A 134 -18.61 -1.21 -1.38
CA GLU A 134 -19.87 -1.42 -0.68
C GLU A 134 -19.69 -2.37 0.51
N ILE A 135 -18.91 -3.44 0.32
CA ILE A 135 -18.54 -4.37 1.40
C ILE A 135 -17.61 -3.70 2.40
N GLU A 136 -16.67 -2.88 1.94
CA GLU A 136 -15.85 -2.04 2.81
C GLU A 136 -16.70 -1.18 3.72
N LYS A 137 -17.64 -0.43 3.15
CA LYS A 137 -18.44 0.56 3.87
C LYS A 137 -19.35 -0.08 4.93
N VAL A 138 -19.91 -1.25 4.64
CA VAL A 138 -20.99 -1.84 5.45
C VAL A 138 -20.50 -2.98 6.35
N VAL A 139 -19.50 -3.74 5.88
CA VAL A 139 -19.08 -5.00 6.52
C VAL A 139 -17.74 -4.84 7.23
N THR A 140 -16.69 -4.38 6.53
CA THR A 140 -15.32 -4.50 7.04
C THR A 140 -14.76 -3.20 7.66
N GLY A 141 -15.26 -2.04 7.24
CA GLY A 141 -14.67 -0.73 7.54
C GLY A 141 -13.24 -0.54 7.00
N ARG A 142 -12.75 -1.47 6.17
CA ARG A 142 -11.37 -1.53 5.68
C ARG A 142 -11.32 -2.03 4.24
N ARG A 143 -10.74 -1.23 3.35
CA ARG A 143 -10.50 -1.58 1.94
C ARG A 143 -9.60 -2.79 1.73
N ARG A 144 -8.55 -2.89 2.54
CA ARG A 144 -7.51 -3.93 2.44
C ARG A 144 -7.47 -4.70 3.73
N ILE A 145 -7.62 -6.02 3.63
CA ILE A 145 -7.81 -6.88 4.80
C ILE A 145 -7.34 -8.30 4.50
N THR A 146 -7.00 -9.08 5.53
CA THR A 146 -6.70 -10.50 5.33
C THR A 146 -7.97 -11.29 5.02
N MET A 147 -7.86 -12.38 4.26
CA MET A 147 -9.03 -13.23 3.96
C MET A 147 -9.70 -13.75 5.25
N PRO A 148 -8.99 -14.27 6.27
CA PRO A 148 -9.62 -14.69 7.53
C PRO A 148 -10.39 -13.57 8.23
N THR A 149 -9.84 -12.36 8.24
CA THR A 149 -10.53 -11.22 8.86
C THR A 149 -11.76 -10.80 8.05
N LEU A 150 -11.71 -10.84 6.71
CA LEU A 150 -12.89 -10.62 5.85
C LEU A 150 -14.00 -11.61 6.17
N ILE A 151 -13.70 -12.90 6.22
CA ILE A 151 -14.69 -13.95 6.52
C ILE A 151 -15.32 -13.73 7.89
N ARG A 152 -14.51 -13.36 8.90
CA ARG A 152 -15.01 -13.02 10.23
C ARG A 152 -15.95 -11.82 10.21
N SER A 153 -15.61 -10.77 9.45
CA SER A 153 -16.44 -9.57 9.31
C SER A 153 -17.76 -9.87 8.58
N LEU A 154 -17.71 -10.66 7.50
CA LEU A 154 -18.90 -11.12 6.77
C LEU A 154 -19.81 -11.97 7.66
N TRP A 155 -19.24 -12.89 8.43
CA TRP A 155 -20.00 -13.69 9.38
C TRP A 155 -20.62 -12.84 10.50
N GLY A 156 -19.87 -11.85 11.00
CA GLY A 156 -20.38 -10.87 11.97
C GLY A 156 -21.56 -10.06 11.42
N TYR A 157 -21.49 -9.66 10.15
CA TYR A 157 -22.60 -9.01 9.45
C TYR A 157 -23.82 -9.93 9.35
N ILE A 158 -23.65 -11.16 8.87
CA ILE A 158 -24.74 -12.16 8.73
C ILE A 158 -25.48 -12.37 10.05
N ARG A 159 -24.74 -12.46 11.18
CA ARG A 159 -25.33 -12.58 12.51
C ARG A 159 -26.07 -11.32 12.95
N ARG A 160 -25.48 -10.14 12.72
CA ARG A 160 -26.08 -8.85 13.09
C ARG A 160 -27.39 -8.59 12.37
N GLU A 161 -27.47 -8.96 11.09
CA GLU A 161 -28.67 -8.78 10.26
C GLU A 161 -29.68 -9.95 10.38
N ASN A 162 -29.48 -10.88 11.33
CA ASN A 162 -30.34 -12.05 11.56
C ASN A 162 -30.57 -12.92 10.31
N LEU A 163 -29.53 -13.10 9.49
CA LEU A 163 -29.60 -13.87 8.25
C LEU A 163 -29.31 -15.37 8.45
N VAL A 164 -28.95 -15.78 9.67
CA VAL A 164 -28.60 -17.16 10.02
C VAL A 164 -29.85 -18.05 10.02
N ILE A 165 -29.69 -19.25 9.48
CA ILE A 165 -30.64 -20.35 9.54
C ILE A 165 -29.96 -21.49 10.30
N GLU A 166 -30.40 -21.70 11.54
CA GLU A 166 -29.97 -22.82 12.36
C GLU A 166 -30.81 -24.04 12.01
N SER A 167 -30.17 -25.17 11.74
CA SER A 167 -30.87 -26.45 11.57
C SER A 167 -30.73 -27.30 12.83
N ASP A 168 -31.74 -28.15 13.08
CA ASP A 168 -31.73 -29.11 14.21
C ASP A 168 -30.56 -30.11 14.13
N ALA A 169 -29.91 -30.24 12.96
CA ALA A 169 -28.75 -31.10 12.73
C ALA A 169 -27.40 -30.43 13.08
N GLY A 170 -27.41 -29.16 13.48
CA GLY A 170 -26.21 -28.39 13.79
C GLY A 170 -25.53 -27.75 12.57
N ASP A 171 -26.07 -27.95 11.35
CA ASP A 171 -25.60 -27.21 10.17
C ASP A 171 -26.04 -25.76 10.30
N VAL A 172 -25.08 -24.85 10.14
CA VAL A 172 -25.32 -23.41 10.12
C VAL A 172 -25.33 -22.91 8.68
N LYS A 173 -26.49 -22.43 8.24
CA LYS A 173 -26.69 -21.83 6.91
C LYS A 173 -27.09 -20.37 7.06
N PHE A 174 -27.18 -19.64 5.96
CA PHE A 174 -27.69 -18.28 5.97
C PHE A 174 -28.44 -17.94 4.67
N LYS A 175 -29.29 -16.93 4.74
CA LYS A 175 -29.97 -16.36 3.58
C LYS A 175 -29.31 -15.01 3.24
N PRO A 176 -28.57 -14.89 2.13
CA PRO A 176 -27.96 -13.62 1.77
C PRO A 176 -29.05 -12.56 1.54
N ASP A 177 -28.79 -11.35 2.02
CA ASP A 177 -29.60 -10.18 1.74
C ASP A 177 -29.21 -9.56 0.38
N ALA A 178 -29.85 -8.45 0.00
CA ALA A 178 -29.57 -7.81 -1.27
C ALA A 178 -28.08 -7.41 -1.45
N LEU A 179 -27.40 -7.01 -0.37
CA LEU A 179 -25.99 -6.64 -0.42
C LEU A 179 -25.10 -7.87 -0.66
N LEU A 180 -25.27 -8.92 0.13
CA LEU A 180 -24.49 -10.14 -0.02
C LEU A 180 -24.80 -10.84 -1.35
N THR A 181 -26.07 -10.87 -1.77
CA THR A 181 -26.45 -11.40 -3.08
C THR A 181 -25.78 -10.63 -4.21
N ALA A 182 -25.81 -9.30 -4.20
CA ALA A 182 -25.23 -8.51 -5.30
C ALA A 182 -23.70 -8.69 -5.45
N HIS A 183 -22.97 -8.94 -4.35
CA HIS A 183 -21.51 -8.94 -4.35
C HIS A 183 -20.86 -10.31 -4.21
N LEU A 184 -21.51 -11.26 -3.52
CA LEU A 184 -20.96 -12.60 -3.27
C LEU A 184 -21.65 -13.66 -4.12
N PHE A 185 -22.95 -13.51 -4.36
CA PHE A 185 -23.76 -14.49 -5.08
C PHE A 185 -24.56 -13.85 -6.24
N PRO A 186 -23.91 -13.11 -7.16
CA PRO A 186 -24.62 -12.40 -8.22
C PRO A 186 -25.43 -13.33 -9.14
N GLU A 187 -25.09 -14.62 -9.20
CA GLU A 187 -25.87 -15.65 -9.87
C GLU A 187 -27.29 -15.80 -9.29
N ASP A 188 -27.49 -15.46 -8.02
CA ASP A 188 -28.80 -15.54 -7.35
C ASP A 188 -29.72 -14.37 -7.75
N LEU A 189 -29.21 -13.34 -8.42
CA LEU A 189 -30.06 -12.27 -8.98
C LEU A 189 -30.84 -12.74 -10.21
N MET A 190 -30.39 -13.80 -10.88
CA MET A 190 -31.01 -14.32 -12.10
C MET A 190 -32.00 -15.47 -11.83
N THR A 191 -32.12 -15.93 -10.57
CA THR A 191 -33.05 -16.99 -10.21
C THR A 191 -34.42 -16.42 -9.86
N THR A 192 -35.44 -16.82 -10.62
CA THR A 192 -36.84 -16.55 -10.26
C THR A 192 -37.24 -17.48 -9.12
N GLY A 193 -37.22 -16.99 -7.87
CA GLY A 193 -37.57 -17.80 -6.70
C GLY A 193 -37.26 -17.10 -5.37
N PRO A 194 -37.56 -17.75 -4.23
CA PRO A 194 -37.07 -17.29 -2.93
C PRO A 194 -35.54 -17.32 -2.89
N ALA A 195 -34.92 -16.32 -2.23
CA ALA A 195 -33.47 -16.20 -2.20
C ALA A 195 -32.82 -17.51 -1.67
N PRO A 196 -31.79 -18.04 -2.37
CA PRO A 196 -31.16 -19.31 -2.02
C PRO A 196 -30.54 -19.29 -0.62
N VAL A 197 -30.51 -20.45 0.02
CA VAL A 197 -29.83 -20.64 1.30
C VAL A 197 -28.40 -21.08 1.03
N ARG A 198 -27.42 -20.45 1.70
CA ARG A 198 -25.99 -20.66 1.50
C ARG A 198 -25.29 -21.21 2.74
N THR A 199 -24.19 -21.95 2.56
CA THR A 199 -23.34 -22.46 3.64
C THR A 199 -22.13 -21.55 3.92
N VAL A 200 -21.46 -21.79 5.04
CA VAL A 200 -20.25 -21.03 5.42
C VAL A 200 -19.09 -21.31 4.45
N GLU A 201 -19.00 -22.51 3.89
CA GLU A 201 -18.03 -22.86 2.84
C GLU A 201 -18.30 -22.05 1.56
N GLU A 202 -19.55 -21.94 1.14
CA GLU A 202 -19.93 -21.11 -0.02
C GLU A 202 -19.62 -19.63 0.21
N LEU A 203 -19.74 -19.14 1.45
CA LEU A 203 -19.32 -17.78 1.82
C LEU A 203 -17.82 -17.57 1.61
N TYR A 204 -16.99 -18.54 1.99
CA TYR A 204 -15.54 -18.48 1.78
C TYR A 204 -15.19 -18.43 0.30
N ASP A 205 -15.77 -19.35 -0.49
CA ASP A 205 -15.53 -19.42 -1.92
C ASP A 205 -15.99 -18.16 -2.65
N ALA A 206 -17.17 -17.63 -2.28
CA ALA A 206 -17.69 -16.39 -2.83
C ALA A 206 -16.82 -15.18 -2.48
N ALA A 207 -16.39 -15.06 -1.22
CA ALA A 207 -15.52 -13.97 -0.78
C ALA A 207 -14.17 -14.01 -1.50
N SER A 208 -13.62 -15.21 -1.72
CA SER A 208 -12.37 -15.41 -2.47
C SER A 208 -12.49 -14.95 -3.93
N ARG A 209 -13.62 -15.26 -4.60
CA ARG A 209 -13.87 -14.82 -5.99
C ARG A 209 -14.15 -13.32 -6.11
N MET A 210 -14.84 -12.74 -5.13
CA MET A 210 -15.21 -11.32 -5.12
C MET A 210 -13.97 -10.42 -4.95
N CYS A 211 -13.01 -10.87 -4.15
CA CYS A 211 -11.85 -10.08 -3.80
C CYS A 211 -10.85 -9.95 -4.95
N LYS A 212 -10.18 -8.80 -5.00
CA LYS A 212 -9.03 -8.59 -5.91
C LYS A 212 -7.74 -8.65 -5.11
N SER A 213 -6.64 -9.01 -5.77
CA SER A 213 -5.32 -8.73 -5.22
C SER A 213 -5.20 -7.22 -4.98
N PRO A 214 -4.63 -6.79 -3.84
CA PRO A 214 -4.50 -5.38 -3.53
C PRO A 214 -3.68 -4.68 -4.61
N GLY A 215 -4.22 -3.57 -5.14
CA GLY A 215 -3.49 -2.74 -6.08
C GLY A 215 -2.23 -2.12 -5.45
N PRO A 216 -1.33 -1.53 -6.25
CA PRO A 216 -0.18 -0.83 -5.71
C PRO A 216 -0.62 0.32 -4.79
N VAL A 217 0.23 0.69 -3.84
CA VAL A 217 0.04 1.91 -3.04
C VAL A 217 0.52 3.09 -3.86
N VAL A 218 -0.29 4.13 -4.02
CA VAL A 218 0.04 5.30 -4.83
C VAL A 218 0.12 6.52 -3.93
N ILE A 219 1.27 7.18 -3.92
CA ILE A 219 1.53 8.41 -3.16
C ILE A 219 1.86 9.52 -4.15
N LYS A 220 1.25 10.70 -3.98
CA LYS A 220 1.65 11.92 -4.67
C LYS A 220 2.55 12.72 -3.73
N HIS A 221 3.77 13.01 -4.16
CA HIS A 221 4.78 13.73 -3.39
C HIS A 221 5.27 14.93 -4.20
N ARG A 222 5.19 16.13 -3.64
CA ARG A 222 5.65 17.36 -4.30
C ARG A 222 7.05 17.72 -3.80
N LEU A 223 7.97 17.90 -4.74
CA LEU A 223 9.30 18.42 -4.51
C LEU A 223 9.30 19.91 -4.85
N ASN A 224 9.75 20.75 -3.92
CA ASN A 224 9.91 22.18 -4.15
C ASN A 224 11.33 22.61 -3.74
N PHE A 225 12.04 23.26 -4.65
CA PHE A 225 13.41 23.70 -4.46
C PHE A 225 13.53 24.84 -3.43
N ASP A 226 12.50 25.69 -3.32
CA ASP A 226 12.52 26.89 -2.47
C ASP A 226 12.09 26.61 -1.02
N GLN A 227 11.52 25.44 -0.74
CA GLN A 227 11.15 25.01 0.61
C GLN A 227 12.28 24.19 1.23
N PHE A 228 13.39 24.85 1.58
CA PHE A 228 14.34 24.29 2.54
C PHE A 228 13.91 24.69 3.94
N ASP A 229 13.03 23.88 4.54
CA ASP A 229 12.76 23.93 5.97
C ASP A 229 13.44 22.68 6.58
N PRO A 230 14.48 22.81 7.42
CA PRO A 230 15.17 21.66 8.02
C PRO A 230 14.27 20.83 8.97
N THR A 231 13.05 21.30 9.25
CA THR A 231 12.00 20.56 9.98
C THR A 231 10.84 20.08 9.09
N ALA A 232 10.74 20.55 7.84
CA ALA A 232 9.83 19.99 6.84
C ALA A 232 10.63 19.04 5.93
N SER A 233 10.23 17.82 5.66
CA SER A 233 8.89 17.38 5.38
C SER A 233 8.93 15.85 5.41
N GLU A 234 9.16 15.28 6.60
CA GLU A 234 8.93 13.86 6.81
C GLU A 234 7.43 13.61 6.68
N MET A 235 7.00 13.21 5.48
CA MET A 235 5.64 12.74 5.30
C MET A 235 5.58 11.27 5.69
N VAL A 236 4.97 11.04 6.84
CA VAL A 236 4.75 9.71 7.39
C VAL A 236 3.44 9.15 6.83
N TYR A 237 3.54 8.09 6.04
CA TYR A 237 2.37 7.33 5.60
C TYR A 237 2.24 6.06 6.46
N THR A 238 1.11 5.95 7.17
CA THR A 238 0.75 4.79 7.98
C THR A 238 -0.16 3.84 7.22
#